data_AF-A0A1V1TN00-F1
#
_entry.id   AF-A0A1V1TN00-F1
#
_cell.length_a   1.000
_cell.length_b   1.000
_cell.length_c   1.000
_cell.angle_alpha   90.00
_cell.angle_beta   90.00
_cell.angle_gamma   90.00
#
_symmetry.space_group_name_H-M   'P 1'
#
loop_
_entity.id
_entity.type
_entity.pdbx_description
1 polymer ?
#
loop_
_entity_poly.entity_id
_entity_poly.type
_entity_poly.pdbx_seq_one_letter_code
_entity_poly.pdbx_strand_id
1 'polypeptide(L)'
;MSSQDVIELGRKLERFFRNDPRFRFIRNFPSGATGKLSCFEETIAAGRTRKIVLKYPADDEEETIGGVKNEIKWLGVLKHAKHVVDVLSIRDGPNAGLTGLDRVFIILEHLENGSLYQFLRRTSNIVLPNRILWSLFLCLTRASVAMAWPPEEGREEEPKPNVAPLALSHWDMHDENMLFGSLRDRDEHVFVPILKLIDFDNSALVTFEERPSRAALRDFDGELQLQIYRRPQSVRNMGINANVLDIGLNMARIIVRDRQLSHDQAQDAIRNESLPLGNDLRLLVTRCLAADPANRPALDELLETTRNAVVSRTYNNTARETDERKREAREGIFLSSGYMGKAAWKSHSAVKLIHTKNQSTLGLDSIANLTFPPTSAVFATGPPRVVHASLPPDTENK
;
A
#
# COMPACT_ATOMS: atom_id res chain seq x y z
N MET A 1 5.43 2.97 -29.09
CA MET A 1 4.59 4.11 -29.52
C MET A 1 5.55 5.23 -29.90
N SER A 2 5.15 6.21 -30.70
CA SER A 2 5.97 7.40 -30.98
C SER A 2 5.67 8.52 -29.97
N SER A 3 6.57 9.49 -29.77
CA SER A 3 6.33 10.58 -28.80
C SER A 3 5.13 11.43 -29.18
N GLN A 4 4.82 11.46 -30.48
CA GLN A 4 3.59 12.05 -31.00
C GLN A 4 2.34 11.31 -30.50
N ASP A 5 2.38 9.98 -30.35
CA ASP A 5 1.26 9.18 -29.85
C ASP A 5 0.92 9.46 -28.39
N VAL A 6 1.92 9.72 -27.53
CA VAL A 6 1.64 10.00 -26.11
C VAL A 6 1.14 11.42 -25.90
N ILE A 7 1.68 12.38 -26.65
CA ILE A 7 1.14 13.73 -26.68
C ILE A 7 -0.29 13.72 -27.23
N GLU A 8 -0.54 12.95 -28.29
CA GLU A 8 -1.87 12.79 -28.87
C GLU A 8 -2.83 12.08 -27.91
N LEU A 9 -2.38 11.05 -27.18
CA LEU A 9 -3.15 10.38 -26.13
C LEU A 9 -3.58 11.36 -25.05
N GLY A 10 -2.65 12.13 -24.49
CA GLY A 10 -2.94 13.14 -23.49
C GLY A 10 -3.96 14.17 -24.01
N ARG A 11 -3.79 14.65 -25.25
CA ARG A 11 -4.75 15.57 -25.88
C ARG A 11 -6.12 14.93 -26.13
N LYS A 12 -6.18 13.66 -26.54
CA LYS A 12 -7.43 12.92 -26.78
C LYS A 12 -8.18 12.69 -25.47
N LEU A 13 -7.48 12.26 -24.42
CA LEU A 13 -8.04 12.09 -23.09
C LEU A 13 -8.55 13.42 -22.53
N GLU A 14 -7.71 14.47 -22.53
CA GLU A 14 -8.15 15.79 -22.08
C GLU A 14 -9.34 16.31 -22.90
N ARG A 15 -9.35 16.13 -24.22
CA ARG A 15 -10.48 16.55 -25.07
C ARG A 15 -11.75 15.78 -24.73
N PHE A 16 -11.66 14.46 -24.54
CA PHE A 16 -12.78 13.63 -24.14
C PHE A 16 -13.38 14.13 -22.82
N PHE A 17 -12.55 14.24 -21.77
CA PHE A 17 -12.99 14.68 -20.45
C PHE A 17 -13.39 16.16 -20.38
N ARG A 18 -12.95 17.01 -21.32
CA ARG A 18 -13.40 18.41 -21.39
C ARG A 18 -14.72 18.58 -22.14
N ASN A 19 -15.01 17.69 -23.10
CA ASN A 19 -16.20 17.80 -23.94
C ASN A 19 -17.41 17.03 -23.40
N ASP A 20 -17.19 16.04 -22.54
CA ASP A 20 -18.26 15.34 -21.85
C ASP A 20 -18.77 16.21 -20.68
N PRO A 21 -20.06 16.64 -20.69
CA PRO A 21 -20.61 17.58 -19.72
C PRO A 21 -20.64 17.02 -18.29
N ARG A 22 -20.43 15.71 -18.10
CA ARG A 22 -20.29 15.11 -16.77
C ARG A 22 -19.00 15.54 -16.09
N PHE A 23 -17.98 15.93 -16.83
CA PHE A 23 -16.64 16.17 -16.29
C PHE A 23 -16.25 17.65 -16.34
N ARG A 24 -15.61 18.09 -15.27
CA ARG A 24 -15.02 19.42 -15.14
C ARG A 24 -13.54 19.28 -14.82
N PHE A 25 -12.68 19.78 -15.70
CA PHE A 25 -11.24 19.82 -15.43
C PHE A 25 -10.95 20.67 -14.20
N ILE A 26 -10.14 20.14 -13.28
CA ILE A 26 -9.75 20.84 -12.06
C ILE A 26 -8.31 21.34 -12.18
N ARG A 27 -7.36 20.43 -12.42
CA ARG A 27 -5.93 20.76 -12.53
C ARG A 27 -5.12 19.59 -13.08
N ASN A 28 -3.92 19.89 -13.57
CA ASN A 28 -2.87 18.90 -13.71
C ASN A 28 -2.04 18.84 -12.43
N PHE A 29 -1.58 17.65 -12.08
CA PHE A 29 -0.59 17.47 -11.03
C PHE A 29 0.82 17.57 -11.65
N PRO A 30 1.86 17.85 -10.84
CA PRO A 30 3.24 17.69 -11.29
C PRO A 30 3.43 16.29 -11.88
N SER A 31 4.04 16.19 -13.07
CA SER A 31 4.29 14.91 -13.71
C SER A 31 5.38 14.12 -12.99
N GLY A 32 5.17 12.82 -12.87
CA GLY A 32 6.13 11.84 -12.36
C GLY A 32 7.12 11.37 -13.41
N ALA A 33 8.04 10.49 -13.02
CA ALA A 33 8.95 9.82 -13.94
C ALA A 33 8.19 8.91 -14.93
N THR A 34 7.10 8.28 -14.49
CA THR A 34 6.38 7.25 -15.27
C THR A 34 5.01 7.70 -15.79
N GLY A 35 4.50 8.87 -15.36
CA GLY A 35 3.15 9.27 -15.75
C GLY A 35 2.79 10.74 -15.58
N LYS A 36 1.86 11.19 -16.43
CA LYS A 36 1.09 12.42 -16.30
C LYS A 36 -0.19 12.16 -15.53
N LEU A 37 -0.58 13.15 -14.75
CA LEU A 37 -1.69 13.08 -13.82
C LEU A 37 -2.62 14.30 -14.00
N SER A 38 -3.90 14.03 -14.22
CA SER A 38 -4.92 15.06 -14.40
C SER A 38 -6.12 14.82 -13.50
N CYS A 39 -6.58 15.86 -12.81
CA CYS A 39 -7.72 15.83 -11.90
C CYS A 39 -8.98 16.35 -12.60
N PHE A 40 -10.06 15.59 -12.51
CA PHE A 40 -11.38 15.98 -12.98
C PHE A 40 -12.40 15.84 -11.85
N GLU A 41 -13.44 16.65 -11.90
CA GLU A 41 -14.66 16.46 -11.10
C GLU A 41 -15.74 15.88 -12.01
N GLU A 42 -16.26 14.72 -11.62
CA GLU A 42 -17.34 14.02 -12.30
C GLU A 42 -18.66 14.30 -11.57
N THR A 43 -19.66 14.77 -12.31
CA THR A 43 -21.04 14.86 -11.87
C THR A 43 -21.69 13.49 -12.04
N ILE A 44 -22.03 12.87 -10.91
CA ILE A 44 -22.71 11.57 -10.84
C ILE A 44 -24.23 11.77 -10.66
N ALA A 45 -24.97 10.66 -10.66
CA ALA A 45 -26.43 10.67 -10.50
C ALA A 45 -26.88 11.48 -9.25
N ALA A 46 -28.05 12.11 -9.37
CA ALA A 46 -28.64 12.97 -8.35
C ALA A 46 -27.83 14.24 -7.99
N GLY A 47 -27.01 14.75 -8.92
CA GLY A 47 -26.29 16.03 -8.76
C GLY A 47 -25.13 15.98 -7.77
N ARG A 48 -24.76 14.80 -7.27
CA ARG A 48 -23.54 14.63 -6.48
C ARG A 48 -22.33 14.73 -7.39
N THR A 49 -21.20 15.18 -6.85
CA THR A 49 -19.92 15.20 -7.56
C THR A 49 -18.90 14.32 -6.86
N ARG A 50 -17.95 13.78 -7.61
CA ARG A 50 -16.73 13.14 -7.09
C ARG A 50 -15.51 13.63 -7.87
N LYS A 51 -14.34 13.63 -7.24
CA LYS A 51 -13.08 13.91 -7.94
C LYS A 51 -12.43 12.59 -8.35
N ILE A 52 -11.85 12.58 -9.54
CA ILE A 52 -11.11 11.46 -10.11
C ILE A 52 -9.74 11.94 -10.58
N VAL A 53 -8.77 11.03 -10.60
CA VAL A 53 -7.43 11.28 -11.11
C VAL A 53 -7.17 10.35 -12.29
N LEU A 54 -6.78 10.91 -13.42
CA LEU A 54 -6.37 10.17 -14.60
C LEU A 54 -4.85 10.07 -14.62
N LYS A 55 -4.30 8.86 -14.67
CA LYS A 55 -2.88 8.59 -14.88
C LYS A 55 -2.65 7.96 -16.25
N TYR A 56 -1.68 8.45 -16.99
CA TYR A 56 -1.28 7.96 -18.31
C TYR A 56 0.21 8.20 -18.54
N PRO A 57 0.88 7.48 -19.45
CA PRO A 57 2.31 7.63 -19.71
C PRO A 57 2.72 9.08 -19.98
N ALA A 58 3.86 9.50 -19.43
CA ALA A 58 4.39 10.85 -19.62
C ALA A 58 4.95 11.08 -21.04
N ASP A 59 5.58 10.03 -21.57
CA ASP A 59 6.21 9.88 -22.87
C ASP A 59 5.97 8.46 -23.43
N ASP A 60 6.49 8.20 -24.62
CA ASP A 60 6.35 6.96 -25.37
C ASP A 60 7.43 5.92 -25.06
N GLU A 61 8.29 6.17 -24.07
CA GLU A 61 9.32 5.23 -23.67
C GLU A 61 8.70 3.94 -23.14
N GLU A 62 9.32 2.81 -23.49
CA GLU A 62 8.83 1.49 -23.09
C GLU A 62 8.82 1.31 -21.58
N GLU A 63 9.78 1.91 -20.86
CA GLU A 63 9.84 1.93 -19.38
C GLU A 63 8.61 2.66 -18.80
N THR A 64 8.29 3.85 -19.30
CA THR A 64 7.12 4.65 -18.89
C THR A 64 5.80 3.93 -19.15
N ILE A 65 5.62 3.41 -20.36
CA ILE A 65 4.40 2.64 -20.73
C ILE A 65 4.31 1.35 -19.90
N GLY A 66 5.45 0.67 -19.72
CA GLY A 66 5.57 -0.54 -18.90
C GLY A 66 5.18 -0.30 -17.46
N GLY A 67 5.62 0.82 -16.86
CA GLY A 67 5.26 1.22 -15.50
C GLY A 67 3.75 1.37 -15.31
N VAL A 68 3.07 2.12 -16.20
CA VAL A 68 1.60 2.29 -16.09
C VAL A 68 0.86 0.96 -16.34
N LYS A 69 1.35 0.09 -17.24
CA LYS A 69 0.79 -1.26 -17.41
C LYS A 69 0.96 -2.12 -16.16
N ASN A 70 2.12 -2.05 -15.52
CA ASN A 70 2.42 -2.80 -14.31
C ASN A 70 1.54 -2.34 -13.14
N GLU A 71 1.34 -1.02 -13.02
CA GLU A 71 0.42 -0.46 -12.04
C GLU A 71 -1.03 -0.91 -12.28
N ILE A 72 -1.52 -0.87 -13.53
CA ILE A 72 -2.86 -1.39 -13.89
C ILE A 72 -3.00 -2.87 -13.48
N LYS A 73 -1.97 -3.69 -13.73
CA LYS A 73 -1.94 -5.09 -13.36
C LYS A 73 -2.08 -5.27 -11.84
N TRP A 74 -1.23 -4.60 -11.05
CA TRP A 74 -1.21 -4.80 -9.60
C TRP A 74 -2.41 -4.17 -8.90
N LEU A 75 -2.86 -2.99 -9.33
CA LEU A 75 -4.08 -2.41 -8.80
C LEU A 75 -5.32 -3.23 -9.21
N GLY A 76 -5.29 -3.95 -10.33
CA GLY A 76 -6.31 -4.94 -10.68
C GLY A 76 -6.37 -6.11 -9.69
N VAL A 77 -5.22 -6.57 -9.18
CA VAL A 77 -5.12 -7.58 -8.13
C VAL A 77 -5.58 -7.03 -6.77
N LEU A 78 -5.25 -5.76 -6.47
CA LEU A 78 -5.47 -5.12 -5.17
C LEU A 78 -6.77 -4.29 -5.10
N LYS A 79 -7.65 -4.36 -6.10
CA LYS A 79 -8.82 -3.47 -6.31
C LYS A 79 -9.86 -3.41 -5.19
N HIS A 80 -9.74 -4.22 -4.15
CA HIS A 80 -10.64 -4.26 -3.00
C HIS A 80 -9.93 -3.89 -1.69
N ALA A 81 -8.64 -3.61 -1.72
CA ALA A 81 -7.87 -3.20 -0.55
C ALA A 81 -8.14 -1.73 -0.23
N LYS A 82 -8.76 -1.46 0.92
CA LYS A 82 -9.07 -0.11 1.40
C LYS A 82 -7.81 0.73 1.58
N HIS A 83 -6.69 0.11 1.93
CA HIS A 83 -5.39 0.77 2.17
C HIS A 83 -4.54 0.93 0.91
N VAL A 84 -5.11 0.65 -0.26
CA VAL A 84 -4.52 0.87 -1.58
C VAL A 84 -5.46 1.78 -2.37
N VAL A 85 -4.93 2.63 -3.24
CA VAL A 85 -5.76 3.52 -4.07
C VAL A 85 -6.77 2.74 -4.93
N ASP A 86 -8.01 3.19 -4.91
CA ASP A 86 -9.09 2.57 -5.68
C ASP A 86 -8.99 2.90 -7.17
N VAL A 87 -9.16 1.87 -8.00
CA VAL A 87 -9.34 2.01 -9.45
C VAL A 87 -10.82 2.22 -9.74
N LEU A 88 -11.13 3.31 -10.43
CA LEU A 88 -12.50 3.69 -10.72
C LEU A 88 -12.89 3.35 -12.15
N SER A 89 -14.10 2.81 -12.30
CA SER A 89 -14.80 2.79 -13.57
C SER A 89 -15.70 4.02 -13.73
N ILE A 90 -15.81 4.52 -14.96
CA ILE A 90 -16.82 5.51 -15.35
C ILE A 90 -17.96 4.76 -16.06
N ARG A 91 -19.20 4.91 -15.58
CA ARG A 91 -20.41 4.37 -16.23
C ARG A 91 -20.66 5.09 -17.54
N ASP A 92 -21.02 4.39 -18.62
CA ASP A 92 -21.10 4.97 -19.98
C ASP A 92 -19.86 5.80 -20.31
N GLY A 93 -18.75 5.35 -19.72
CA GLY A 93 -17.52 6.09 -19.67
C GLY A 93 -16.73 5.92 -20.94
N PRO A 94 -15.53 6.49 -20.97
CA PRO A 94 -14.61 6.29 -22.05
C PRO A 94 -14.44 4.81 -22.44
N ASN A 95 -14.59 3.83 -21.54
CA ASN A 95 -14.46 2.41 -21.89
C ASN A 95 -15.57 1.87 -22.83
N ALA A 96 -16.73 2.55 -22.93
CA ALA A 96 -17.81 2.19 -23.87
C ALA A 96 -17.77 3.01 -25.18
N GLY A 97 -17.07 4.16 -25.21
CA GLY A 97 -17.00 5.08 -26.36
C GLY A 97 -15.59 5.43 -26.86
N LEU A 98 -14.54 4.94 -26.20
CA LEU A 98 -13.14 4.97 -26.64
C LEU A 98 -12.72 3.62 -27.22
N THR A 99 -13.65 2.91 -27.86
CA THR A 99 -13.28 1.90 -28.84
C THR A 99 -12.38 2.58 -29.88
N GLY A 100 -11.06 2.48 -29.71
CA GLY A 100 -10.05 3.23 -30.48
C GLY A 100 -8.95 3.92 -29.67
N LEU A 101 -9.05 4.03 -28.33
CA LEU A 101 -7.88 4.29 -27.48
C LEU A 101 -7.35 2.96 -26.94
N ASP A 102 -6.62 2.21 -27.79
CA ASP A 102 -5.78 1.05 -27.41
C ASP A 102 -4.59 1.44 -26.50
N ARG A 103 -4.77 2.42 -25.61
CA ARG A 103 -3.68 3.13 -24.96
C ARG A 103 -3.80 3.04 -23.44
N VAL A 104 -2.65 2.85 -22.81
CA VAL A 104 -2.48 2.55 -21.39
C VAL A 104 -2.84 3.79 -20.56
N PHE A 105 -3.94 3.76 -19.82
CA PHE A 105 -4.29 4.76 -18.81
C PHE A 105 -5.10 4.12 -17.69
N ILE A 106 -5.16 4.79 -16.55
CA ILE A 106 -5.94 4.34 -15.39
C ILE A 106 -6.65 5.53 -14.74
N ILE A 107 -7.84 5.28 -14.21
CA ILE A 107 -8.62 6.26 -13.46
C ILE A 107 -8.61 5.82 -12.01
N LEU A 108 -8.16 6.71 -11.15
CA LEU A 108 -7.97 6.51 -9.72
C LEU A 108 -8.92 7.41 -8.94
N GLU A 109 -9.24 7.01 -7.72
CA GLU A 109 -9.86 7.92 -6.76
C GLU A 109 -8.96 9.12 -6.45
N HIS A 110 -9.59 10.23 -6.07
CA HIS A 110 -8.86 11.41 -5.59
C HIS A 110 -8.75 11.40 -4.06
N LEU A 111 -7.54 11.22 -3.56
CA LEU A 111 -7.22 11.27 -2.13
C LEU A 111 -7.07 12.74 -1.68
N GLU A 112 -8.09 13.23 -1.00
CA GLU A 112 -8.32 14.66 -0.76
C GLU A 112 -7.41 15.30 0.29
N ASN A 113 -6.79 14.48 1.15
CA ASN A 113 -6.01 14.96 2.29
C ASN A 113 -4.48 14.93 2.05
N GLY A 114 -4.07 14.91 0.77
CA GLY A 114 -2.67 15.08 0.36
C GLY A 114 -1.75 13.93 0.78
N SER A 115 -0.44 14.12 0.57
CA SER A 115 0.56 13.08 0.87
C SER A 115 1.07 13.14 2.31
N LEU A 116 1.61 12.03 2.79
CA LEU A 116 2.29 11.95 4.09
C LEU A 116 3.42 12.98 4.17
N TYR A 117 4.22 13.15 3.12
CA TYR A 117 5.25 14.19 3.03
C TYR A 117 4.72 15.59 3.39
N GLN A 118 3.55 15.98 2.84
CA GLN A 118 2.98 17.29 3.11
C GLN A 118 2.53 17.42 4.57
N PHE A 119 1.98 16.34 5.13
CA PHE A 119 1.64 16.26 6.53
C PHE A 119 2.88 16.40 7.43
N LEU A 120 3.95 15.66 7.16
CA LEU A 120 5.20 15.73 7.92
C LEU A 120 5.80 17.15 7.83
N ARG A 121 5.77 17.78 6.65
CA ARG A 121 6.25 19.15 6.45
C ARG A 121 5.47 20.18 7.28
N ARG A 122 4.14 20.03 7.36
CA ARG A 122 3.26 20.92 8.15
C ARG A 122 3.37 20.68 9.66
N THR A 123 3.74 19.47 10.07
CA THR A 123 3.92 19.10 11.48
C THR A 123 5.40 19.07 11.89
N SER A 124 6.27 19.75 11.14
CA SER A 124 7.72 19.71 11.34
C SER A 124 8.16 20.27 12.70
N ASN A 125 7.39 21.20 13.26
CA ASN A 125 7.58 21.79 14.58
C ASN A 125 6.87 21.03 15.72
N ILE A 126 6.22 19.90 15.42
CA ILE A 126 5.45 19.12 16.38
C ILE A 126 6.00 17.70 16.45
N VAL A 127 6.19 17.21 17.69
CA VAL A 127 6.41 15.79 17.96
C VAL A 127 5.09 15.06 17.73
N LEU A 128 5.06 14.11 16.78
CA LEU A 128 3.84 13.35 16.53
C LEU A 128 3.46 12.53 17.77
N PRO A 129 2.19 12.62 18.21
CA PRO A 129 1.64 11.69 19.19
C PRO A 129 1.85 10.23 18.75
N ASN A 130 2.21 9.34 19.67
CA ASN A 130 2.38 7.90 19.43
C ASN A 130 1.12 7.29 18.83
N ARG A 131 -0.06 7.77 19.20
CA ARG A 131 -1.32 7.30 18.60
C ARG A 131 -1.42 7.58 17.10
N ILE A 132 -0.89 8.71 16.61
CA ILE A 132 -0.84 8.99 15.17
C ILE A 132 0.14 8.04 14.52
N LEU A 133 1.31 7.85 15.14
CA LEU A 133 2.30 6.89 14.65
C LEU A 133 1.72 5.47 14.57
N TRP A 134 0.96 5.02 15.57
CA TRP A 134 0.27 3.73 15.55
C TRP A 134 -0.76 3.63 14.43
N SER A 135 -1.56 4.67 14.20
CA SER A 135 -2.53 4.69 13.08
C SER A 135 -1.83 4.62 11.72
N LEU A 136 -0.72 5.35 11.53
CA LEU A 136 0.08 5.28 10.30
C LEU A 136 0.68 3.88 10.12
N PHE A 137 1.23 3.29 11.19
CA PHE A 137 1.80 1.95 11.18
C PHE A 137 0.75 0.89 10.83
N LEU A 138 -0.46 0.98 11.40
CA LEU A 138 -1.58 0.09 11.07
C LEU A 138 -1.96 0.18 9.58
N CYS A 139 -2.09 1.39 9.04
CA CYS A 139 -2.44 1.58 7.62
C CYS A 139 -1.41 0.94 6.68
N LEU A 140 -0.11 1.16 6.95
CA LEU A 140 0.98 0.57 6.16
C LEU A 140 1.02 -0.96 6.29
N THR A 141 0.71 -1.46 7.48
CA THR A 141 0.60 -2.90 7.73
C THR A 141 -0.54 -3.50 6.92
N ARG A 142 -1.73 -2.87 6.89
CA ARG A 142 -2.87 -3.35 6.10
C ARG A 142 -2.61 -3.31 4.60
N ALA A 143 -1.96 -2.27 4.09
CA ALA A 143 -1.50 -2.26 2.70
C ALA A 143 -0.57 -3.44 2.38
N SER A 144 0.35 -3.76 3.29
CA SER A 144 1.25 -4.92 3.13
C SER A 144 0.54 -6.27 3.27
N VAL A 145 -0.47 -6.35 4.12
CA VAL A 145 -1.37 -7.53 4.20
C VAL A 145 -2.13 -7.71 2.90
N ALA A 146 -2.67 -6.65 2.29
CA ALA A 146 -3.30 -6.73 0.98
C ALA A 146 -2.35 -7.21 -0.12
N MET A 147 -1.09 -6.77 -0.11
CA MET A 147 -0.09 -7.24 -1.07
C MET A 147 0.22 -8.74 -0.91
N ALA A 148 0.14 -9.28 0.30
CA ALA A 148 0.33 -10.70 0.57
C ALA A 148 -0.95 -11.53 0.33
N TRP A 149 -2.10 -11.03 0.77
CA TRP A 149 -3.41 -11.66 0.67
C TRP A 149 -4.46 -10.64 0.19
N PRO A 150 -4.58 -10.43 -1.13
CA PRO A 150 -5.55 -9.49 -1.67
C PRO A 150 -6.97 -9.80 -1.15
N PRO A 151 -7.69 -8.79 -0.63
CA PRO A 151 -9.03 -9.00 -0.11
C PRO A 151 -10.03 -9.19 -1.24
N GLU A 152 -11.14 -9.86 -0.90
CA GLU A 152 -12.34 -9.89 -1.75
C GLU A 152 -13.17 -8.63 -1.51
N GLU A 153 -14.13 -8.35 -2.39
CA GLU A 153 -15.03 -7.22 -2.23
C GLU A 153 -15.73 -7.23 -0.86
N GLY A 154 -15.66 -6.09 -0.16
CA GLY A 154 -16.28 -5.94 1.17
C GLY A 154 -15.57 -6.69 2.30
N ARG A 155 -14.39 -7.26 2.07
CA ARG A 155 -13.55 -7.88 3.12
C ARG A 155 -12.42 -6.96 3.54
N GLU A 156 -12.06 -7.02 4.83
CA GLU A 156 -10.88 -6.32 5.35
C GLU A 156 -9.57 -7.01 4.92
N GLU A 157 -8.47 -6.26 4.95
CA GLU A 157 -7.12 -6.81 4.77
C GLU A 157 -6.72 -7.64 6.00
N GLU A 158 -6.95 -8.95 5.93
CA GLU A 158 -6.56 -9.91 6.98
C GLU A 158 -5.65 -11.01 6.42
N PRO A 159 -4.63 -11.47 7.17
CA PRO A 159 -3.86 -12.65 6.84
C PRO A 159 -4.76 -13.88 6.71
N LYS A 160 -4.49 -14.72 5.71
CA LYS A 160 -5.21 -15.97 5.46
C LYS A 160 -4.26 -17.16 5.71
N PRO A 161 -4.23 -17.76 6.93
CA PRO A 161 -3.22 -18.76 7.31
C PRO A 161 -3.14 -19.98 6.38
N ASN A 162 -4.27 -20.36 5.77
CA ASN A 162 -4.38 -21.53 4.89
C ASN A 162 -4.21 -21.19 3.40
N VAL A 163 -3.84 -19.95 3.09
CA VAL A 163 -3.65 -19.48 1.70
C VAL A 163 -2.21 -18.99 1.57
N ALA A 164 -1.50 -19.55 0.59
CA ALA A 164 -0.14 -19.12 0.30
C ALA A 164 -0.14 -17.62 -0.09
N PRO A 165 0.63 -16.76 0.60
CA PRO A 165 0.68 -15.35 0.27
C PRO A 165 1.43 -15.09 -1.03
N LEU A 166 1.01 -14.06 -1.74
CA LEU A 166 1.80 -13.47 -2.82
C LEU A 166 3.10 -12.90 -2.25
N ALA A 167 4.19 -13.04 -3.00
CA ALA A 167 5.46 -12.40 -2.69
C ALA A 167 5.56 -11.00 -3.31
N LEU A 168 4.46 -10.25 -3.37
CA LEU A 168 4.44 -8.90 -3.96
C LEU A 168 5.13 -7.91 -3.02
N SER A 169 6.13 -7.19 -3.54
CA SER A 169 6.73 -6.03 -2.89
C SER A 169 6.40 -4.76 -3.67
N HIS A 170 6.20 -3.66 -2.95
CA HIS A 170 5.93 -2.35 -3.54
C HIS A 170 7.17 -1.77 -4.24
N TRP A 171 8.36 -1.97 -3.67
CA TRP A 171 9.68 -1.45 -4.07
C TRP A 171 9.88 0.07 -4.03
N ASP A 172 8.81 0.87 -3.95
CA ASP A 172 8.93 2.33 -3.86
C ASP A 172 8.08 2.94 -2.74
N MET A 173 8.12 2.31 -1.56
CA MET A 173 7.33 2.74 -0.40
C MET A 173 8.01 3.96 0.26
N HIS A 174 7.53 5.17 -0.03
CA HIS A 174 7.99 6.41 0.60
C HIS A 174 6.84 7.39 0.88
N ASP A 175 7.12 8.45 1.63
CA ASP A 175 6.14 9.43 2.14
C ASP A 175 5.39 10.24 1.06
N GLU A 176 5.79 10.13 -0.20
CA GLU A 176 5.09 10.76 -1.33
C GLU A 176 4.16 9.80 -2.07
N ASN A 177 4.39 8.50 -1.95
CA ASN A 177 3.52 7.41 -2.42
C ASN A 177 2.50 6.96 -1.35
N MET A 178 2.33 7.75 -0.30
CA MET A 178 1.36 7.52 0.77
C MET A 178 0.44 8.74 0.90
N LEU A 179 -0.85 8.58 0.63
CA LEU A 179 -1.81 9.68 0.60
C LEU A 179 -2.96 9.44 1.57
N PHE A 180 -3.45 10.51 2.19
CA PHE A 180 -4.59 10.46 3.09
C PHE A 180 -5.91 10.52 2.32
N GLY A 181 -6.74 9.50 2.52
CA GLY A 181 -8.13 9.44 2.07
C GLY A 181 -9.07 10.23 2.97
N SER A 182 -10.37 9.93 2.91
CA SER A 182 -11.40 10.65 3.67
C SER A 182 -11.46 10.21 5.14
N LEU A 183 -12.01 11.06 6.01
CA LEU A 183 -12.30 10.74 7.43
C LEU A 183 -13.54 9.86 7.63
N ARG A 184 -14.20 9.44 6.55
CA ARG A 184 -15.53 8.84 6.64
C ARG A 184 -15.51 7.37 7.09
N ASP A 185 -14.34 6.73 7.12
CA ASP A 185 -14.17 5.40 7.71
C ASP A 185 -14.19 5.49 9.23
N ARG A 186 -15.28 5.01 9.83
CA ARG A 186 -15.59 5.17 11.26
C ARG A 186 -14.98 4.11 12.18
N ASP A 187 -14.17 3.21 11.64
CA ASP A 187 -13.57 2.12 12.40
C ASP A 187 -12.22 2.56 12.99
N GLU A 188 -11.12 1.98 12.53
CA GLU A 188 -9.76 2.29 13.00
C GLU A 188 -9.23 3.67 12.55
N HIS A 189 -9.99 4.42 11.74
CA HIS A 189 -9.61 5.72 11.17
C HIS A 189 -10.39 6.92 11.75
N VAL A 190 -11.02 6.76 12.92
CA VAL A 190 -11.76 7.84 13.60
C VAL A 190 -10.91 9.10 13.82
N PHE A 191 -9.61 8.91 14.12
CA PHE A 191 -8.73 10.00 14.51
C PHE A 191 -7.80 10.48 13.38
N VAL A 192 -7.18 9.52 12.67
CA VAL A 192 -6.30 9.78 11.51
C VAL A 192 -7.05 9.24 10.29
N PRO A 193 -7.25 10.04 9.23
CA PRO A 193 -7.82 9.52 7.98
C PRO A 193 -7.02 8.32 7.49
N ILE A 194 -7.69 7.43 6.77
CA ILE A 194 -7.03 6.27 6.16
C ILE A 194 -5.82 6.75 5.32
N LEU A 195 -4.68 6.14 5.55
CA LEU A 195 -3.49 6.34 4.73
C LEU A 195 -3.47 5.22 3.68
N LYS A 196 -3.54 5.59 2.41
CA LYS A 196 -3.50 4.65 1.29
C LYS A 196 -2.16 4.69 0.57
N LEU A 197 -1.68 3.52 0.17
CA LEU A 197 -0.51 3.36 -0.69
C LEU A 197 -0.91 3.55 -2.16
N ILE A 198 -0.07 4.26 -2.91
CA ILE A 198 -0.25 4.54 -4.34
C ILE A 198 1.03 4.17 -5.11
N ASP A 199 0.94 4.21 -6.44
CA ASP A 199 2.09 4.12 -7.35
C ASP A 199 2.78 2.75 -7.39
N PHE A 200 2.07 1.77 -7.97
CA PHE A 200 2.53 0.38 -8.09
C PHE A 200 3.31 0.10 -9.38
N ASP A 201 3.91 1.14 -9.98
CA ASP A 201 4.61 1.02 -11.26
C ASP A 201 5.88 0.16 -11.17
N ASN A 202 6.58 0.19 -10.04
CA ASN A 202 7.78 -0.60 -9.74
C ASN A 202 7.49 -1.90 -8.98
N SER A 203 6.22 -2.16 -8.62
CA SER A 203 5.87 -3.33 -7.82
C SER A 203 6.13 -4.63 -8.56
N ALA A 204 6.63 -5.64 -7.85
CA ALA A 204 6.98 -6.92 -8.45
C ALA A 204 6.92 -8.07 -7.44
N LEU A 205 6.77 -9.28 -7.96
CA LEU A 205 6.96 -10.49 -7.16
C LEU A 205 8.44 -10.64 -6.84
N VAL A 206 8.76 -10.79 -5.56
CA VAL A 206 10.11 -11.01 -5.07
C VAL A 206 10.47 -12.48 -5.22
N THR A 207 11.49 -12.75 -6.01
CA THR A 207 12.00 -14.10 -6.27
C THR A 207 13.32 -14.40 -5.56
N PHE A 208 13.94 -13.38 -4.96
CA PHE A 208 15.21 -13.48 -4.28
C PHE A 208 15.27 -12.51 -3.09
N GLU A 209 15.83 -12.98 -1.97
CA GLU A 209 16.12 -12.18 -0.78
C GLU A 209 17.62 -12.25 -0.51
N GLU A 210 18.25 -11.07 -0.43
CA GLU A 210 19.66 -10.98 -0.13
C GLU A 210 19.94 -11.48 1.29
N ARG A 211 21.01 -12.27 1.44
CA ARG A 211 21.41 -12.76 2.75
C ARG A 211 22.11 -11.62 3.52
N PRO A 212 21.66 -11.28 4.73
CA PRO A 212 22.30 -10.25 5.52
C PRO A 212 23.74 -10.66 5.86
N SER A 213 24.62 -9.66 5.96
CA SER A 213 26.01 -9.90 6.35
C SER A 213 26.09 -10.38 7.80
N ARG A 214 27.10 -11.18 8.14
CA ARG A 214 27.34 -11.62 9.53
C ARG A 214 27.53 -10.46 10.50
N ALA A 215 28.09 -9.34 10.02
CA ALA A 215 28.25 -8.14 10.81
C ALA A 215 26.88 -7.54 11.16
N ALA A 216 26.02 -7.31 10.16
CA ALA A 216 24.67 -6.78 10.37
C ALA A 216 23.83 -7.64 11.34
N LEU A 217 23.92 -8.97 11.22
CA LEU A 217 23.26 -9.89 12.15
C LEU A 217 23.74 -9.76 13.60
N ARG A 218 25.06 -9.61 13.81
CA ARG A 218 25.63 -9.52 15.16
C ARG A 218 25.37 -8.15 15.78
N ASP A 219 25.66 -7.10 15.02
CA ASP A 219 25.75 -5.72 15.50
C ASP A 219 24.36 -5.14 15.75
N PHE A 220 23.34 -5.56 14.98
CA PHE A 220 21.96 -5.13 15.23
C PHE A 220 21.14 -6.15 15.99
N ASP A 221 20.92 -7.31 15.39
CA ASP A 221 19.96 -8.29 15.91
C ASP A 221 20.48 -8.99 17.16
N GLY A 222 21.77 -9.36 17.18
CA GLY A 222 22.41 -10.03 18.30
C GLY A 222 22.53 -9.15 19.54
N GLU A 223 22.94 -7.89 19.37
CA GLU A 223 23.02 -6.90 20.45
C GLU A 223 21.66 -6.71 21.15
N LEU A 224 20.59 -6.59 20.36
CA LEU A 224 19.22 -6.39 20.87
C LEU A 224 18.50 -7.70 21.19
N GLN A 225 19.17 -8.84 21.02
CA GLN A 225 18.64 -10.18 21.22
C GLN A 225 17.30 -10.43 20.50
N LEU A 226 17.14 -9.93 19.26
CA LEU A 226 15.84 -9.94 18.57
C LEU A 226 15.30 -11.36 18.31
N GLN A 227 16.16 -12.38 18.36
CA GLN A 227 15.78 -13.78 18.22
C GLN A 227 14.76 -14.26 19.26
N ILE A 228 14.70 -13.63 20.43
CA ILE A 228 13.74 -14.03 21.49
C ILE A 228 12.29 -13.72 21.11
N TYR A 229 12.08 -12.83 20.13
CA TYR A 229 10.75 -12.43 19.67
C TYR A 229 10.29 -13.20 18.42
N ARG A 230 11.06 -14.18 17.95
CA ARG A 230 10.68 -14.98 16.76
C ARG A 230 9.40 -15.76 17.02
N ARG A 231 8.53 -15.80 16.00
CA ARG A 231 7.36 -16.67 15.94
C ARG A 231 7.54 -17.67 14.80
N PRO A 232 8.00 -18.91 15.09
CA PRO A 232 8.35 -19.90 14.06
C PRO A 232 7.19 -20.34 13.16
N GLN A 233 5.96 -20.25 13.64
CA GLN A 233 4.78 -20.79 12.96
C GLN A 233 4.09 -19.81 11.99
N SER A 234 4.52 -18.55 11.93
CA SER A 234 3.87 -17.56 11.07
C SER A 234 4.29 -17.67 9.62
N VAL A 235 3.33 -17.49 8.70
CA VAL A 235 3.56 -17.56 7.25
C VAL A 235 4.39 -16.36 6.79
N ARG A 236 5.44 -16.61 6.02
CA ARG A 236 6.37 -15.60 5.50
C ARG A 236 6.80 -15.93 4.07
N ASN A 237 7.18 -14.89 3.33
CA ASN A 237 7.87 -15.00 2.07
C ASN A 237 8.75 -13.74 1.86
N MET A 238 9.53 -13.72 0.80
CA MET A 238 10.48 -12.64 0.52
C MET A 238 9.81 -11.28 0.28
N GLY A 239 8.61 -11.26 -0.34
CA GLY A 239 7.84 -10.02 -0.52
C GLY A 239 7.32 -9.44 0.79
N ILE A 240 6.80 -10.30 1.67
CA ILE A 240 6.39 -9.93 3.03
C ILE A 240 7.58 -9.33 3.79
N ASN A 241 8.74 -9.99 3.76
CA ASN A 241 9.92 -9.53 4.47
C ASN A 241 10.42 -8.16 3.96
N ALA A 242 10.40 -7.94 2.64
CA ALA A 242 10.75 -6.66 2.02
C ALA A 242 9.78 -5.55 2.48
N ASN A 243 8.47 -5.79 2.37
CA ASN A 243 7.46 -4.81 2.79
C ASN A 243 7.56 -4.48 4.30
N VAL A 244 7.80 -5.46 5.16
CA VAL A 244 7.95 -5.22 6.62
C VAL A 244 9.19 -4.35 6.90
N LEU A 245 10.29 -4.55 6.18
CA LEU A 245 11.46 -3.67 6.30
C LEU A 245 11.14 -2.25 5.83
N ASP A 246 10.48 -2.10 4.69
CA ASP A 246 10.07 -0.80 4.14
C ASP A 246 9.14 -0.05 5.10
N ILE A 247 8.20 -0.75 5.75
CA ILE A 247 7.37 -0.18 6.81
C ILE A 247 8.27 0.33 7.96
N GLY A 248 9.22 -0.49 8.43
CA GLY A 248 10.16 -0.12 9.49
C GLY A 248 10.96 1.14 9.15
N LEU A 249 11.49 1.21 7.93
CA LEU A 249 12.23 2.37 7.42
C LEU A 249 11.35 3.61 7.36
N ASN A 250 10.13 3.51 6.84
CA ASN A 250 9.21 4.64 6.78
C ASN A 250 8.80 5.11 8.18
N MET A 251 8.52 4.19 9.11
CA MET A 251 8.23 4.55 10.50
C MET A 251 9.41 5.27 11.15
N ALA A 252 10.64 4.81 10.94
CA ALA A 252 11.83 5.50 11.44
C ALA A 252 11.97 6.91 10.85
N ARG A 253 11.81 7.07 9.53
CA ARG A 253 11.83 8.38 8.84
C ARG A 253 10.76 9.33 9.38
N ILE A 254 9.55 8.83 9.63
CA ILE A 254 8.44 9.61 10.21
C ILE A 254 8.76 10.08 11.64
N ILE A 255 9.35 9.21 12.47
CA ILE A 255 9.67 9.47 13.89
C ILE A 255 10.83 10.46 14.00
N VAL A 256 11.90 10.24 13.24
CA VAL A 256 13.15 11.01 13.31
C VAL A 256 13.07 12.32 12.52
N ARG A 257 12.08 12.45 11.62
CA ARG A 257 11.91 13.59 10.71
C ARG A 257 13.00 13.73 9.65
N ASP A 258 13.60 12.62 9.26
CA ASP A 258 14.61 12.58 8.20
C ASP A 258 14.19 11.60 7.11
N ARG A 259 13.96 12.13 5.91
CA ARG A 259 13.49 11.38 4.74
C ARG A 259 14.59 10.54 4.08
N GLN A 260 15.85 10.89 4.32
CA GLN A 260 17.01 10.29 3.66
C GLN A 260 17.72 9.26 4.53
N LEU A 261 17.15 8.91 5.69
CA LEU A 261 17.72 7.86 6.55
C LEU A 261 17.95 6.59 5.75
N SER A 262 19.21 6.17 5.74
CA SER A 262 19.62 4.83 5.36
C SER A 262 19.15 3.81 6.40
N HIS A 263 19.29 2.52 6.07
CA HIS A 263 18.92 1.45 6.99
C HIS A 263 19.72 1.50 8.31
N ASP A 264 21.05 1.62 8.22
CA ASP A 264 21.92 1.70 9.40
C ASP A 264 21.61 2.95 10.25
N GLN A 265 21.39 4.10 9.61
CA GLN A 265 21.02 5.33 10.33
C GLN A 265 19.65 5.21 11.01
N ALA A 266 18.69 4.53 10.38
CA ALA A 266 17.38 4.28 10.98
C ALA A 266 17.48 3.36 12.21
N GLN A 267 18.32 2.32 12.12
CA GLN A 267 18.62 1.41 13.22
C GLN A 267 19.21 2.16 14.43
N ASP A 268 20.23 3.00 14.20
CA ASP A 268 20.85 3.81 15.25
C ASP A 268 19.89 4.84 15.83
N ALA A 269 19.14 5.55 14.98
CA ALA A 269 18.25 6.61 15.43
C ALA A 269 17.12 6.07 16.32
N ILE A 270 16.53 4.91 15.98
CA ILE A 270 15.44 4.33 16.79
C ILE A 270 15.94 3.74 18.12
N ARG A 271 17.23 3.44 18.26
CA ARG A 271 17.83 3.06 19.56
C ARG A 271 17.97 4.24 20.52
N ASN A 272 17.94 5.48 20.03
CA ASN A 272 18.10 6.66 20.87
C ASN A 272 16.94 6.82 21.88
N GLU A 273 17.21 6.54 23.16
CA GLU A 273 16.25 6.59 24.26
C GLU A 273 15.65 7.99 24.47
N SER A 274 16.33 9.05 24.02
CA SER A 274 15.81 10.42 24.13
C SER A 274 14.63 10.71 23.20
N LEU A 275 14.39 9.87 22.19
CA LEU A 275 13.20 10.01 21.34
C LEU A 275 11.93 9.87 22.18
N PRO A 276 10.93 10.75 22.05
CA PRO A 276 9.68 10.71 22.79
C PRO A 276 8.71 9.62 22.27
N LEU A 277 9.21 8.39 22.18
CA LEU A 277 8.57 7.22 21.61
C LEU A 277 8.26 6.20 22.70
N GLY A 278 7.05 5.66 22.71
CA GLY A 278 6.67 4.60 23.65
C GLY A 278 7.47 3.31 23.41
N ASN A 279 7.80 2.58 24.48
CA ASN A 279 8.67 1.41 24.43
C ASN A 279 8.18 0.33 23.45
N ASP A 280 6.88 0.05 23.41
CA ASP A 280 6.36 -0.98 22.50
C ASP A 280 6.40 -0.54 21.03
N LEU A 281 6.17 0.74 20.76
CA LEU A 281 6.28 1.28 19.40
C LEU A 281 7.73 1.25 18.95
N ARG A 282 8.65 1.65 19.85
CA ARG A 282 10.09 1.55 19.63
C ARG A 282 10.49 0.12 19.29
N LEU A 283 10.14 -0.84 20.15
CA LEU A 283 10.46 -2.26 19.95
C LEU A 283 9.92 -2.78 18.63
N LEU A 284 8.67 -2.44 18.27
CA LEU A 284 8.08 -2.92 17.03
C LEU A 284 8.77 -2.35 15.78
N VAL A 285 9.07 -1.04 15.76
CA VAL A 285 9.84 -0.42 14.68
C VAL A 285 11.25 -1.02 14.61
N THR A 286 11.92 -1.18 15.74
CA THR A 286 13.23 -1.85 15.85
C THR A 286 13.19 -3.24 15.23
N ARG A 287 12.17 -4.04 15.54
CA ARG A 287 12.03 -5.39 14.98
C ARG A 287 11.79 -5.36 13.47
N CYS A 288 10.99 -4.43 12.94
CA CYS A 288 10.83 -4.28 11.49
C CYS A 288 12.16 -3.96 10.78
N LEU A 289 13.06 -3.24 11.44
CA LEU A 289 14.40 -2.89 10.95
C LEU A 289 15.45 -4.01 11.13
N ALA A 290 15.08 -5.19 11.62
CA ALA A 290 16.03 -6.29 11.84
C ALA A 290 16.77 -6.70 10.55
N ALA A 291 18.05 -7.03 10.69
CA ALA A 291 18.89 -7.50 9.61
C ALA A 291 18.45 -8.90 9.14
N ASP A 292 18.18 -9.82 10.07
CA ASP A 292 17.57 -11.12 9.78
C ASP A 292 16.06 -10.94 9.52
N PRO A 293 15.57 -11.29 8.33
CA PRO A 293 14.13 -11.29 8.05
C PRO A 293 13.31 -12.14 9.03
N ALA A 294 13.89 -13.18 9.63
CA ALA A 294 13.22 -14.01 10.64
C ALA A 294 12.99 -13.27 11.97
N ASN A 295 13.78 -12.24 12.27
CA ASN A 295 13.63 -11.40 13.47
C ASN A 295 12.56 -10.31 13.31
N ARG A 296 12.20 -9.98 12.07
CA ARG A 296 11.09 -9.05 11.78
C ARG A 296 9.77 -9.64 12.25
N PRO A 297 8.77 -8.86 12.68
CA PRO A 297 7.46 -9.41 13.00
C PRO A 297 6.83 -10.02 11.75
N ALA A 298 6.07 -11.11 11.92
CA ALA A 298 5.24 -11.61 10.83
C ALA A 298 4.03 -10.68 10.63
N LEU A 299 3.37 -10.73 9.46
CA LEU A 299 2.27 -9.79 9.18
C LEU A 299 1.05 -9.96 10.08
N ASP A 300 0.75 -11.18 10.51
CA ASP A 300 -0.30 -11.47 11.49
C ASP A 300 0.02 -10.85 12.86
N GLU A 301 1.25 -11.05 13.34
CA GLU A 301 1.73 -10.41 14.56
C GLU A 301 1.71 -8.88 14.46
N LEU A 302 2.19 -8.34 13.33
CA LEU A 302 2.30 -6.90 13.11
C LEU A 302 0.92 -6.24 13.05
N LEU A 303 -0.02 -6.85 12.32
CA LEU A 303 -1.39 -6.38 12.20
C LEU A 303 -2.10 -6.39 13.54
N GLU A 304 -2.02 -7.51 14.27
CA GLU A 304 -2.66 -7.63 15.58
C GLU A 304 -2.07 -6.64 16.59
N THR A 305 -0.75 -6.47 16.60
CA THR A 305 -0.09 -5.53 17.52
C THR A 305 -0.49 -4.08 17.22
N THR A 306 -0.46 -3.67 15.95
CA THR A 306 -0.82 -2.30 15.55
C THR A 306 -2.31 -2.02 15.74
N ARG A 307 -3.19 -2.97 15.39
CA ARG A 307 -4.63 -2.87 15.63
C ARG A 307 -4.94 -2.72 17.12
N ASN A 308 -4.38 -3.60 17.95
CA ASN A 308 -4.57 -3.52 19.39
C ASN A 308 -4.02 -2.22 19.97
N ALA A 309 -2.90 -1.69 19.47
CA ALA A 309 -2.39 -0.40 19.90
C ALA A 309 -3.34 0.75 19.54
N VAL A 310 -3.94 0.77 18.34
CA VAL A 310 -4.91 1.78 17.93
C VAL A 310 -6.20 1.71 18.76
N VAL A 311 -6.69 0.50 19.06
CA VAL A 311 -7.95 0.28 19.82
C VAL A 311 -7.76 0.50 21.32
N SER A 312 -6.71 -0.06 21.92
CA SER A 312 -6.56 -0.14 23.38
C SER A 312 -5.81 1.05 23.98
N ARG A 313 -4.94 1.75 23.22
CA ARG A 313 -4.17 2.89 23.76
C ARG A 313 -4.97 4.20 23.74
N THR A 314 -6.28 4.08 23.92
CA THR A 314 -7.21 5.19 24.06
C THR A 314 -6.85 6.07 25.26
N TYR A 315 -6.60 7.33 24.95
CA TYR A 315 -6.70 8.55 25.76
C TYR A 315 -5.86 8.74 27.04
N ASN A 316 -5.53 7.73 27.84
CA ASN A 316 -5.07 7.96 29.23
C ASN A 316 -3.60 7.62 29.57
N ASN A 317 -2.82 7.01 28.67
CA ASN A 317 -1.57 6.33 29.07
C ASN A 317 -0.24 6.94 28.59
N THR A 318 -0.24 8.12 27.99
CA THR A 318 1.02 8.86 27.77
C THR A 318 0.89 10.23 28.42
N ALA A 319 1.53 10.41 29.59
CA ALA A 319 1.55 11.66 30.36
C ALA A 319 2.09 12.89 29.59
N ARG A 320 2.45 12.75 28.31
CA ARG A 320 3.00 13.79 27.42
C ARG A 320 2.12 14.08 26.19
N GLU A 321 1.02 13.37 25.95
CA GLU A 321 0.11 13.65 24.82
C GLU A 321 -1.10 14.46 25.28
N THR A 322 -1.02 15.79 25.14
CA THR A 322 -2.15 16.70 25.42
C THR A 322 -3.16 16.68 24.28
N ASP A 323 -4.45 16.86 24.59
CA ASP A 323 -5.54 16.99 23.61
C ASP A 323 -5.36 18.15 22.63
N GLU A 324 -4.50 19.11 22.96
CA GLU A 324 -4.09 20.20 22.09
C GLU A 324 -3.11 19.76 20.99
N ARG A 325 -2.00 19.09 21.32
CA ARG A 325 -1.04 18.54 20.32
C ARG A 325 -1.70 17.59 19.33
N LYS A 326 -2.65 16.85 19.89
CA LYS A 326 -3.57 15.95 19.24
C LYS A 326 -4.42 16.70 18.19
N ARG A 327 -5.05 17.81 18.56
CA ARG A 327 -5.80 18.67 17.63
C ARG A 327 -4.90 19.32 16.57
N GLU A 328 -3.75 19.85 16.95
CA GLU A 328 -2.81 20.50 16.02
C GLU A 328 -2.31 19.53 14.94
N ALA A 329 -1.93 18.31 15.33
CA ALA A 329 -1.53 17.29 14.37
C ALA A 329 -2.71 16.90 13.46
N ARG A 330 -3.93 16.81 13.99
CA ARG A 330 -5.14 16.55 13.20
C ARG A 330 -5.40 17.67 12.18
N GLU A 331 -5.30 18.93 12.59
CA GLU A 331 -5.42 20.10 11.71
C GLU A 331 -4.35 20.09 10.61
N GLY A 332 -3.12 19.68 10.95
CA GLY A 332 -2.04 19.43 10.00
C GLY A 332 -2.40 18.41 8.90
N ILE A 333 -3.35 17.50 9.14
CA ILE A 333 -3.86 16.58 8.11
C ILE A 333 -4.88 17.29 7.21
N PHE A 334 -5.84 18.04 7.75
CA PHE A 334 -6.92 18.67 6.96
C PHE A 334 -6.51 19.91 6.17
N LEU A 335 -5.44 20.60 6.58
CA LEU A 335 -4.86 21.72 5.83
C LEU A 335 -4.11 21.28 4.56
N SER A 336 -4.15 20.00 4.21
CA SER A 336 -3.67 19.43 2.95
C SER A 336 -4.58 19.68 1.75
N SER A 337 -5.85 20.04 1.98
CA SER A 337 -6.85 20.22 0.94
C SER A 337 -6.53 21.47 0.11
N GLY A 338 -5.61 21.34 -0.84
CA GLY A 338 -5.22 22.44 -1.72
C GLY A 338 -3.92 22.23 -2.48
N TYR A 339 -2.98 21.43 -1.95
CA TYR A 339 -1.61 21.42 -2.48
C TYR A 339 -1.05 19.99 -2.56
N MET A 340 -1.26 19.29 -3.69
CA MET A 340 -0.44 18.11 -3.99
C MET A 340 0.96 18.61 -4.38
N GLY A 341 1.93 18.41 -3.51
CA GLY A 341 3.25 19.04 -3.53
C GLY A 341 4.10 18.71 -4.75
N LYS A 342 4.85 19.72 -5.20
CA LYS A 342 5.87 19.67 -6.27
C LYS A 342 7.08 18.74 -6.00
N ALA A 343 7.19 18.14 -4.81
CA ALA A 343 8.40 17.42 -4.39
C ALA A 343 8.36 15.91 -4.69
N ALA A 344 7.18 15.36 -5.02
CA ALA A 344 6.90 13.92 -5.16
C ALA A 344 7.60 13.17 -6.28
N TRP A 345 8.36 13.87 -7.11
CA TRP A 345 8.68 13.34 -8.44
C TRP A 345 10.12 13.63 -8.89
N LYS A 346 11.02 14.01 -7.97
CA LYS A 346 12.45 13.84 -8.19
C LYS A 346 12.88 12.52 -7.54
N SER A 347 12.59 11.41 -8.20
CA SER A 347 13.33 10.18 -7.95
C SER A 347 14.82 10.48 -8.16
N HIS A 348 15.61 10.30 -7.10
CA HIS A 348 17.05 10.18 -7.26
C HIS A 348 17.30 8.84 -7.92
N SER A 349 17.51 8.86 -9.24
CA SER A 349 18.20 7.79 -9.97
C SER A 349 19.65 7.70 -9.47
N ALA A 350 19.85 7.20 -8.26
CA ALA A 350 21.16 7.03 -7.65
C ALA A 350 21.24 5.79 -6.75
N VAL A 351 20.47 4.74 -7.05
CA VAL A 351 20.83 3.34 -6.72
C VAL A 351 20.45 2.43 -7.90
N LYS A 352 20.81 2.83 -9.13
CA LYS A 352 20.77 1.98 -10.34
C LYS A 352 22.16 1.33 -10.54
N LEU A 353 22.65 0.58 -9.56
CA LEU A 353 23.82 -0.32 -9.66
C LEU A 353 23.58 -1.42 -8.61
N ILE A 354 22.99 -2.58 -8.93
CA ILE A 354 23.72 -3.77 -9.41
C ILE A 354 22.77 -4.84 -10.02
N HIS A 355 21.45 -4.65 -10.11
CA HIS A 355 20.51 -5.78 -10.29
C HIS A 355 19.85 -5.99 -11.67
N THR A 356 20.17 -5.21 -12.70
CA THR A 356 19.52 -5.36 -14.03
C THR A 356 20.21 -6.31 -15.01
N LYS A 357 21.29 -7.04 -14.63
CA LYS A 357 22.02 -7.85 -15.63
C LYS A 357 21.54 -9.29 -15.88
N ASN A 358 20.57 -9.83 -15.16
CA ASN A 358 20.13 -11.22 -15.35
C ASN A 358 18.60 -11.38 -15.51
N GLN A 359 17.96 -10.55 -16.34
CA GLN A 359 16.63 -10.87 -16.86
C GLN A 359 16.69 -11.02 -18.38
N SER A 360 17.23 -12.14 -18.84
CA SER A 360 16.94 -12.65 -20.18
C SER A 360 16.06 -13.89 -20.05
N THR A 361 14.92 -13.82 -20.73
CA THR A 361 14.09 -14.94 -21.23
C THR A 361 13.50 -15.91 -20.21
N LEU A 362 12.36 -15.57 -19.60
CA LEU A 362 11.31 -16.55 -19.27
C LEU A 362 9.93 -15.95 -19.60
N GLY A 363 9.19 -16.68 -20.43
CA GLY A 363 8.05 -16.19 -21.21
C GLY A 363 6.80 -15.82 -20.41
N LEU A 364 6.04 -14.90 -21.01
CA LEU A 364 4.76 -14.34 -20.56
C LEU A 364 3.58 -15.34 -20.58
N ASP A 365 3.81 -16.61 -20.89
CA ASP A 365 2.72 -17.56 -21.20
C ASP A 365 2.22 -18.40 -20.01
N SER A 366 2.74 -18.22 -18.79
CA SER A 366 2.41 -19.11 -17.65
C SER A 366 1.37 -18.59 -16.65
N ILE A 367 0.79 -17.38 -16.83
CA ILE A 367 -0.17 -16.80 -15.88
C ILE A 367 -1.60 -16.64 -16.46
N ALA A 368 -1.80 -16.94 -17.75
CA ALA A 368 -3.10 -16.80 -18.42
C ALA A 368 -4.17 -17.84 -18.01
N ASN A 369 -3.88 -18.77 -17.08
CA ASN A 369 -4.77 -19.88 -16.71
C ASN A 369 -5.47 -19.77 -15.35
N LEU A 370 -5.50 -18.59 -14.72
CA LEU A 370 -6.39 -18.35 -13.57
C LEU A 370 -7.80 -17.98 -14.07
N THR A 371 -8.53 -18.95 -14.61
CA THR A 371 -9.96 -18.84 -14.90
C THR A 371 -10.76 -19.09 -13.63
N PHE A 372 -11.41 -18.05 -13.09
CA PHE A 372 -12.45 -18.21 -12.08
C PHE A 372 -13.77 -18.59 -12.78
N PRO A 373 -14.56 -19.55 -12.26
CA PRO A 373 -15.82 -19.93 -12.88
C PRO A 373 -16.87 -18.82 -12.73
N PRO A 374 -17.72 -18.59 -13.75
CA PRO A 374 -18.77 -17.58 -13.68
C PRO A 374 -19.91 -18.06 -12.77
N THR A 375 -20.24 -17.27 -11.74
CA THR A 375 -21.46 -17.41 -10.95
C THR A 375 -22.69 -17.15 -11.82
N SER A 376 -23.41 -18.21 -12.15
CA SER A 376 -24.80 -18.14 -12.63
C SER A 376 -25.71 -18.80 -11.61
N ALA A 377 -26.74 -18.06 -11.20
CA ALA A 377 -27.75 -18.45 -10.23
C ALA A 377 -28.53 -19.70 -10.67
N VAL A 378 -28.78 -20.62 -9.73
CA VAL A 378 -29.93 -21.54 -9.78
C VAL A 378 -30.48 -21.70 -8.37
N PHE A 379 -31.70 -21.24 -8.17
CA PHE A 379 -32.57 -21.63 -7.05
C PHE A 379 -32.92 -23.11 -7.17
N ALA A 380 -32.71 -23.89 -6.11
CA ALA A 380 -33.49 -25.09 -5.86
C ALA A 380 -33.53 -25.42 -4.36
N THR A 381 -34.75 -25.57 -3.87
CA THR A 381 -35.17 -25.89 -2.52
C THR A 381 -35.10 -27.40 -2.24
N GLY A 382 -34.65 -27.81 -1.05
CA GLY A 382 -34.84 -29.17 -0.53
C GLY A 382 -33.89 -29.51 0.62
N PRO A 383 -34.38 -30.08 1.74
CA PRO A 383 -33.55 -30.42 2.89
C PRO A 383 -32.80 -31.77 2.68
N PRO A 384 -31.64 -31.96 3.33
CA PRO A 384 -30.77 -33.10 3.07
C PRO A 384 -31.29 -34.39 3.71
N ARG A 385 -31.26 -35.49 2.94
CA ARG A 385 -31.45 -36.87 3.43
C ARG A 385 -30.17 -37.38 4.09
N VAL A 386 -30.35 -37.93 5.28
CA VAL A 386 -29.33 -38.68 6.05
C VAL A 386 -29.05 -40.00 5.34
N VAL A 387 -27.77 -40.28 5.06
CA VAL A 387 -27.31 -41.59 4.56
C VAL A 387 -26.57 -42.29 5.69
N HIS A 388 -27.12 -43.39 6.17
CA HIS A 388 -26.48 -44.31 7.11
C HIS A 388 -25.35 -45.08 6.41
N ALA A 389 -24.12 -44.93 6.90
CA ALA A 389 -23.00 -45.80 6.55
C ALA A 389 -23.12 -47.12 7.35
N SER A 390 -23.16 -48.24 6.64
CA SER A 390 -23.13 -49.59 7.21
C SER A 390 -21.67 -50.05 7.33
N LEU A 391 -21.29 -50.53 8.51
CA LEU A 391 -19.99 -51.17 8.77
C LEU A 391 -19.98 -52.62 8.25
N PRO A 392 -18.84 -53.13 7.74
CA PRO A 392 -18.69 -54.54 7.41
C PRO A 392 -18.38 -55.39 8.67
N PRO A 393 -18.73 -56.69 8.67
CA PRO A 393 -18.65 -57.53 9.86
C PRO A 393 -17.24 -58.07 10.12
N ASP A 394 -16.96 -58.28 11.40
CA ASP A 394 -15.83 -58.98 11.97
C ASP A 394 -15.70 -60.41 11.42
N THR A 395 -14.48 -60.79 11.06
CA THR A 395 -14.07 -62.20 10.98
C THR A 395 -13.13 -62.49 12.14
N GLU A 396 -13.67 -63.23 13.11
CA GLU A 396 -12.94 -63.95 14.15
C GLU A 396 -12.08 -65.10 13.58
N ASN A 397 -11.10 -65.48 14.41
CA ASN A 397 -10.34 -66.74 14.49
C ASN A 397 -9.02 -66.83 13.72
N LYS A 398 -7.93 -66.49 14.42
CA LYS A 398 -7.14 -67.48 15.19
C LYS A 398 -6.28 -66.83 16.26
#